data_AF-A0A0H2VAW1-F1
#
_entry.id   AF-A0A0H2VAW1-F1
#
_cell.length_a   1.000
_cell.length_b   1.000
_cell.length_c   1.000
_cell.angle_alpha   90.00
_cell.angle_beta   90.00
_cell.angle_gamma   90.00
#
_symmetry.space_group_name_H-M   'P 1'
#
loop_
_entity.id
_entity.type
_entity.pdbx_description
1 polymer ?
#
loop_
_entity_poly.entity_id
_entity_poly.type
_entity_poly.pdbx_seq_one_letter_code
_entity_poly.pdbx_strand_id
1 'polypeptide(L)'
;MVNLCTSEHLLIHHPMLEGILLSECERLKQHSLANKLISLFRQFGGTELRLKLVWLCWLDLMTGNSLDDWTKNLKHKSEKDLEQWIIARQGQSEPLTNLMDQYVLMAYRTSVDAAHS
;
A
#
# COMPACT_ATOMS: atom_id res chain seq x y z
N MET A 1 0.64 -19.79 -22.06
CA MET A 1 0.90 -20.56 -20.83
C MET A 1 1.30 -19.57 -19.75
N VAL A 2 0.42 -19.28 -18.80
CA VAL A 2 0.73 -18.45 -17.64
C VAL A 2 1.45 -19.35 -16.65
N ASN A 3 2.72 -19.09 -16.40
CA ASN A 3 3.50 -19.86 -15.45
C ASN A 3 3.14 -19.39 -14.03
N LEU A 4 2.10 -19.99 -13.46
CA LEU A 4 1.61 -19.82 -12.08
C LEU A 4 2.42 -20.67 -11.08
N CYS A 5 3.72 -20.88 -11.33
CA CYS A 5 4.54 -21.80 -10.57
C CYS A 5 5.16 -21.08 -9.37
N THR A 6 4.41 -21.12 -8.25
CA THR A 6 4.94 -21.46 -6.92
C THR A 6 6.26 -20.79 -6.50
N SER A 7 6.12 -19.68 -5.78
CA SER A 7 7.01 -19.35 -4.66
C SER A 7 6.15 -19.13 -3.43
N GLU A 8 5.67 -20.26 -2.93
CA GLU A 8 4.64 -20.52 -1.92
C GLU A 8 4.99 -20.09 -0.47
N HIS A 9 6.03 -19.28 -0.24
CA HIS A 9 6.50 -18.96 1.12
C HIS A 9 6.48 -17.46 1.51
N LEU A 10 6.09 -16.53 0.63
CA LEU A 10 6.11 -15.08 0.92
C LEU A 10 4.73 -14.40 0.95
N LEU A 11 3.65 -15.18 0.86
CA LEU A 11 2.30 -14.77 1.27
C LEU A 11 2.20 -14.51 2.79
N ILE A 12 3.26 -14.79 3.55
CA ILE A 12 3.17 -15.12 4.97
C ILE A 12 3.08 -13.91 5.92
N HIS A 13 3.26 -12.66 5.48
CA HIS A 13 3.00 -11.49 6.34
C HIS A 13 1.95 -10.49 5.79
N HIS A 14 1.00 -11.03 5.01
CA HIS A 14 -0.29 -10.50 4.53
C HIS A 14 -0.33 -9.28 3.56
N PRO A 15 -0.19 -9.51 2.23
CA PRO A 15 -0.31 -8.46 1.20
C PRO A 15 -1.48 -8.69 0.19
N MET A 16 -2.65 -9.19 0.60
CA MET A 16 -3.76 -9.37 -0.37
C MET A 16 -4.21 -8.04 -0.99
N LEU A 17 -4.31 -6.98 -0.20
CA LEU A 17 -4.80 -5.68 -0.69
C LEU A 17 -3.83 -4.99 -1.64
N GLU A 18 -2.53 -5.23 -1.55
CA GLU A 18 -1.57 -4.72 -2.52
C GLU A 18 -1.79 -5.39 -3.89
N GLY A 19 -1.90 -6.72 -3.91
CA GLY A 19 -2.17 -7.45 -5.15
C GLY A 19 -3.50 -7.03 -5.79
N ILE A 20 -4.54 -6.83 -4.97
CA ILE A 20 -5.84 -6.33 -5.43
C ILE A 20 -5.70 -4.88 -5.91
N LEU A 21 -5.00 -3.99 -5.20
CA LEU A 21 -4.78 -2.60 -5.61
C LEU A 21 -4.12 -2.50 -6.98
N LEU A 22 -3.05 -3.29 -7.19
CA LEU A 22 -2.34 -3.33 -8.46
C LEU A 22 -3.23 -3.89 -9.56
N SER A 23 -4.01 -4.93 -9.27
CA SER A 23 -4.99 -5.50 -10.21
C SER A 23 -6.07 -4.47 -10.59
N GLU A 24 -6.54 -3.67 -9.64
CA GLU A 24 -7.50 -2.59 -9.87
C GLU A 24 -6.89 -1.44 -10.67
N CYS A 25 -5.63 -1.09 -10.42
CA CYS A 25 -4.91 -0.12 -11.25
C CYS A 25 -4.87 -0.58 -12.72
N GLU A 26 -4.56 -1.86 -12.96
CA GLU A 26 -4.56 -2.44 -14.31
C GLU A 26 -5.97 -2.46 -14.93
N ARG A 27 -7.00 -2.86 -14.16
CA ARG A 27 -8.41 -2.84 -14.60
C ARG A 27 -8.87 -1.44 -15.01
N LEU A 28 -8.42 -0.42 -14.29
CA LEU A 28 -8.72 1.00 -14.55
C LEU A 28 -7.75 1.64 -15.57
N LYS A 29 -6.84 0.87 -16.16
CA LYS A 29 -5.80 1.34 -17.11
C LYS A 29 -4.84 2.39 -16.53
N GLN A 30 -4.67 2.40 -15.21
CA GLN A 30 -3.77 3.27 -14.46
C GLN A 30 -2.34 2.68 -14.40
N HIS A 31 -1.76 2.34 -15.54
CA HIS A 31 -0.46 1.66 -15.62
C HIS A 31 0.71 2.49 -15.02
N SER A 32 0.66 3.82 -15.14
CA SER A 32 1.67 4.70 -14.56
C SER A 32 1.65 4.66 -13.03
N LEU A 33 0.45 4.61 -12.43
CA LEU A 33 0.27 4.44 -11.00
C LEU A 33 0.76 3.08 -10.54
N ALA A 34 0.35 1.99 -11.20
CA ALA A 34 0.76 0.62 -10.85
C ALA A 34 2.29 0.49 -10.80
N ASN A 35 2.99 0.98 -11.84
CA ASN A 35 4.45 0.96 -11.89
C ASN A 35 5.10 1.76 -10.75
N LYS A 36 4.51 2.89 -10.37
CA LYS A 36 5.01 3.73 -9.27
C LYS A 36 4.79 3.07 -7.92
N LEU A 37 3.63 2.46 -7.70
CA LEU A 37 3.32 1.70 -6.49
C LEU A 37 4.27 0.52 -6.32
N ILE A 38 4.52 -0.27 -7.37
CA ILE A 38 5.50 -1.37 -7.33
C ILE A 38 6.88 -0.87 -6.87
N SER A 39 7.33 0.28 -7.41
CA SER A 39 8.60 0.88 -7.01
C SER A 39 8.61 1.29 -5.53
N LEU A 40 7.53 1.90 -5.04
CA LEU A 40 7.42 2.36 -3.64
C LEU A 40 7.31 1.18 -2.67
N PHE A 41 6.50 0.17 -2.97
CA PHE A 41 6.34 -1.01 -2.12
C PHE A 41 7.62 -1.82 -2.01
N ARG A 42 8.42 -1.86 -3.09
CA ARG A 42 9.77 -2.45 -3.05
C ARG A 42 10.73 -1.62 -2.22
N GLN A 43 10.68 -0.29 -2.34
CA GLN A 43 11.56 0.62 -1.58
C GLN A 43 11.32 0.54 -0.07
N PHE A 44 10.05 0.45 0.36
CA PHE A 44 9.65 0.39 1.76
C PHE A 44 9.19 -1.02 2.17
N GLY A 45 9.74 -2.05 1.54
CA GLY A 45 9.36 -3.44 1.81
C GLY A 45 9.60 -3.82 3.27
N GLY A 46 8.60 -4.44 3.90
CA GLY A 46 8.70 -4.93 5.29
C GLY A 46 8.52 -3.85 6.36
N THR A 47 8.17 -2.61 5.99
CA THR A 47 7.88 -1.53 6.95
C THR A 47 6.38 -1.24 7.04
N GLU A 48 5.97 -0.60 8.13
CA GLU A 48 4.60 -0.11 8.33
C GLU A 48 4.21 0.92 7.25
N LEU A 49 5.19 1.66 6.70
CA LEU A 49 4.97 2.65 5.66
C LEU A 49 4.37 2.03 4.40
N ARG A 50 4.77 0.81 4.03
CA ARG A 50 4.16 0.07 2.91
C ARG A 50 2.67 -0.11 3.11
N LEU A 51 2.24 -0.53 4.30
CA LEU A 51 0.82 -0.74 4.63
C LEU A 51 0.04 0.58 4.56
N LYS A 52 0.61 1.66 5.14
CA LYS A 52 0.03 3.00 5.08
C LYS A 52 -0.12 3.50 3.65
N LEU A 53 0.87 3.25 2.78
CA LEU A 53 0.81 3.60 1.36
C LEU A 53 -0.26 2.82 0.60
N VAL A 54 -0.35 1.50 0.79
CA VAL A 54 -1.40 0.68 0.17
C VAL A 54 -2.78 1.24 0.50
N TRP A 55 -3.02 1.53 1.78
CA TRP A 55 -4.30 2.01 2.25
C TRP A 55 -4.64 3.42 1.72
N LEU A 56 -3.68 4.35 1.78
CA LEU A 56 -3.87 5.71 1.27
C LEU A 56 -4.12 5.74 -0.24
N CYS A 57 -3.46 4.86 -1.00
CA CYS A 57 -3.68 4.78 -2.44
C CYS A 57 -5.07 4.22 -2.76
N TRP A 58 -5.50 3.20 -2.03
CA TRP A 58 -6.87 2.68 -2.13
C TRP A 58 -7.92 3.76 -1.89
N LEU A 59 -7.73 4.58 -0.86
CA LEU A 59 -8.62 5.70 -0.59
C LEU A 59 -8.72 6.62 -1.80
N ASP A 60 -7.58 7.11 -2.32
CA ASP A 60 -7.61 8.08 -3.43
C ASP A 60 -8.23 7.50 -4.69
N LEU A 61 -7.99 6.21 -4.94
CA LEU A 61 -8.59 5.50 -6.07
C LEU A 61 -10.11 5.43 -5.94
N MET A 62 -10.62 5.16 -4.73
CA MET A 62 -12.06 5.01 -4.46
C MET A 62 -12.80 6.35 -4.37
N THR A 63 -12.15 7.41 -3.88
CA THR A 63 -12.73 8.75 -3.77
C THR A 63 -12.60 9.58 -5.05
N GLY A 64 -11.80 9.11 -6.02
CA GLY A 64 -11.50 9.86 -7.23
C GLY A 64 -10.59 11.07 -6.98
N ASN A 65 -9.80 11.04 -5.90
CA ASN A 65 -8.80 12.06 -5.64
C ASN A 65 -7.71 12.07 -6.73
N SER A 66 -7.00 13.19 -6.85
CA SER A 66 -5.88 13.30 -7.78
C SER A 66 -4.77 12.31 -7.43
N LEU A 67 -4.31 11.56 -8.44
CA LEU A 67 -3.22 10.59 -8.34
C LEU A 67 -1.84 11.19 -8.67
N ASP A 68 -1.78 12.52 -8.82
CA ASP A 68 -0.55 13.23 -9.20
C ASP A 68 0.57 13.04 -8.18
N ASP A 69 0.25 13.04 -6.88
CA ASP A 69 1.25 12.83 -5.84
C ASP A 69 1.93 11.46 -5.99
N TRP A 70 1.14 10.41 -6.23
CA TRP A 70 1.64 9.05 -6.43
C TRP A 70 2.54 8.92 -7.66
N THR A 71 2.18 9.59 -8.74
CA THR A 71 2.88 9.44 -10.03
C THR A 71 4.12 10.34 -10.15
N LYS A 72 4.05 11.57 -9.60
CA LYS A 72 5.06 12.62 -9.78
C LYS A 72 5.91 12.86 -8.53
N ASN A 73 5.31 12.87 -7.34
CA ASN A 73 5.92 13.50 -6.16
C ASN A 73 6.50 12.51 -5.14
N LEU A 74 6.05 11.24 -5.12
CA LEU A 74 6.48 10.28 -4.09
C LEU A 74 7.81 9.57 -4.37
N LYS A 75 8.21 9.39 -5.63
CA LYS A 75 9.39 8.56 -5.99
C LYS A 75 10.72 9.06 -5.41
N HIS A 76 10.84 10.35 -5.07
CA HIS A 76 12.11 10.97 -4.69
C HIS A 76 12.17 11.32 -3.18
N LYS A 77 11.16 10.90 -2.41
CA LYS A 77 11.10 11.19 -0.98
C LYS A 77 12.00 10.24 -0.19
N SER A 78 12.71 10.80 0.78
CA SER A 78 13.32 10.00 1.85
C SER A 78 12.23 9.38 2.72
N GLU A 79 12.59 8.38 3.55
CA GLU A 79 11.66 7.76 4.50
C GLU A 79 11.00 8.81 5.41
N LYS A 80 11.81 9.73 5.97
CA LYS A 80 11.33 10.83 6.80
C LYS A 80 10.37 11.76 6.06
N ASP A 81 10.68 12.12 4.81
CA ASP A 81 9.79 12.98 4.01
C ASP A 81 8.48 12.28 3.66
N LEU A 82 8.54 10.96 3.51
CA LEU A 82 7.37 10.13 3.26
C LEU A 82 6.48 10.03 4.50
N GLU A 83 7.07 9.80 5.67
CA GLU A 83 6.37 9.83 6.96
C GLU A 83 5.65 11.16 7.17
N GLN A 84 6.33 12.28 6.95
CA GLN A 84 5.72 13.60 7.09
C GLN A 84 4.57 13.81 6.09
N TRP A 85 4.69 13.30 4.86
CA TRP A 85 3.60 13.34 3.89
C TRP A 85 2.40 12.48 4.31
N ILE A 86 2.64 11.29 4.86
CA ILE A 86 1.60 10.40 5.41
C ILE A 86 0.89 11.08 6.59
N ILE A 87 1.64 11.64 7.54
CA ILE A 87 1.09 12.36 8.69
C ILE A 87 0.25 13.56 8.25
N ALA A 88 0.74 14.34 7.28
CA ALA A 88 0.00 15.48 6.74
C ALA A 88 -1.33 15.04 6.11
N ARG A 89 -1.35 13.91 5.39
CA ARG A 89 -2.58 13.33 4.83
C ARG A 89 -3.52 12.79 5.90
N GLN A 90 -3.00 12.13 6.91
CA GLN A 90 -3.79 11.66 8.05
C GLN A 90 -4.45 12.83 8.79
N GLY A 91 -3.72 13.93 8.98
CA GLY A 91 -4.24 15.16 9.57
C GLY A 91 -5.36 15.85 8.77
N GLN A 92 -5.54 15.52 7.49
CA GLN A 92 -6.65 16.03 6.69
C GLN A 92 -7.98 15.31 6.97
N SER A 93 -7.96 14.16 7.65
CA SER A 93 -9.16 13.41 7.98
C SER A 93 -8.94 12.50 9.20
N GLU A 94 -9.53 12.87 10.34
CA GLU A 94 -9.49 12.07 11.56
C GLU A 94 -10.10 10.65 11.40
N PRO A 95 -11.25 10.46 10.72
CA PRO A 95 -11.78 9.12 10.42
C PRO A 95 -10.81 8.26 9.61
N LEU A 96 -10.02 8.90 8.75
CA LEU A 96 -9.01 8.25 7.91
C LEU A 96 -7.87 7.66 8.74
N THR A 97 -7.42 8.43 9.74
CA THR A 97 -6.36 8.03 10.67
C THR A 97 -6.79 6.81 11.49
N ASN A 98 -8.00 6.85 12.06
CA ASN A 98 -8.55 5.73 12.84
C ASN A 98 -8.72 4.45 11.99
N LEU A 99 -9.16 4.56 10.74
CA LEU A 99 -9.30 3.41 9.84
C LEU A 99 -7.94 2.84 9.40
N MET A 100 -6.94 3.68 9.15
CA MET A 100 -5.56 3.24 8.88
C MET A 100 -4.98 2.46 10.06
N ASP A 101 -5.12 2.98 11.27
CA ASP A 101 -4.55 2.33 12.46
C ASP A 101 -5.21 0.99 12.73
N GLN A 102 -6.54 0.89 12.54
CA GLN A 102 -7.25 -0.39 12.60
C GLN A 102 -6.76 -1.36 11.51
N TYR A 103 -6.55 -0.88 10.29
CA TYR A 103 -6.03 -1.71 9.21
C TYR A 103 -4.63 -2.26 9.51
N VAL A 104 -3.71 -1.42 9.98
CA VAL A 104 -2.35 -1.83 10.37
C VAL A 104 -2.40 -2.85 11.51
N LEU A 105 -3.23 -2.61 12.52
CA LEU A 105 -3.40 -3.52 13.66
C LEU A 105 -3.93 -4.89 13.21
N MET A 106 -4.90 -4.92 12.30
CA MET A 106 -5.45 -6.17 11.76
C MET A 106 -4.39 -6.92 10.93
N ALA A 107 -3.67 -6.23 10.04
CA ALA A 107 -2.60 -6.83 9.25
C ALA A 107 -1.50 -7.45 10.13
N TYR A 108 -1.13 -6.76 11.20
CA TYR A 108 -0.15 -7.25 12.16
C TYR A 108 -0.63 -8.50 12.89
N ARG A 109 -1.88 -8.51 13.39
CA ARG A 109 -2.48 -9.68 14.07
C ARG A 109 -2.52 -10.92 13.18
N THR A 110 -2.98 -10.80 11.94
CA THR A 110 -3.04 -11.96 11.03
C THR A 110 -1.65 -12.53 10.75
N SER A 111 -0.63 -11.67 10.71
CA SER A 111 0.76 -12.08 10.50
C SER A 111 1.38 -12.80 11.72
N VAL A 112 0.93 -12.47 12.93
CA VAL A 112 1.32 -13.14 14.19
C VAL A 112 0.60 -14.49 14.33
N ASP A 113 -0.70 -14.54 14.02
CA ASP A 113 -1.49 -15.77 14.10
C ASP A 113 -0.99 -16.81 13.08
N ALA A 114 -0.58 -16.38 11.88
CA ALA A 114 0.02 -17.25 10.86
C ALA A 114 1.41 -17.80 11.23
N ALA A 115 2.14 -17.14 12.15
CA ALA A 115 3.46 -17.59 12.60
C ALA A 115 3.40 -18.59 13.78
N HIS A 116 2.22 -18.79 14.39
CA HIS A 116 2.02 -19.67 15.54
C HIS A 116 1.11 -20.89 15.25
N SER A 117 0.74 -21.12 13.98
CA SER A 117 0.03 -22.33 13.50
C SER A 117 0.95 -23.24 12.71
#